data_AF-A0A8H5F917-F1
#
_entry.id   AF-A0A8H5F917-F1
#
_cell.length_a   1.000
_cell.length_b   1.000
_cell.length_c   1.000
_cell.angle_alpha   90.00
_cell.angle_beta   90.00
_cell.angle_gamma   90.00
#
_symmetry.space_group_name_H-M   'P 1'
#
loop_
_entity.id
_entity.type
_entity.pdbx_description
1 polymer ?
#
loop_
_entity_poly.entity_id
_entity_poly.type
_entity_poly.pdbx_seq_one_letter_code
_entity_poly.pdbx_strand_id
1 'polypeptide(L)'
;MAASIITSSVPGDINEDRDIALANRTLSALHAKITSARTIDAVIDTVLPDYRDALRSHLLTYASSAEKWETAKSNLARLEASVAGGNLPQRLRVKAPEVQFTKDFLESTDESVVKALSAIKDASTVFQTSVTKATIAAKKAEVALWEKKCDIKAYSESCHPIVTQVYEDRRDTFKSPIFRRGNEGELELGAWSISPEKKTECAVQARAMSLFLSQILAIVVARHRVMNIKIEKKREVAAKADVEMADGTLSAGPTIQSLVDKTLNARLKKLNLTTVSKKNSSGPSSSKAQQHTPPSNASTTPSKSKKAPTKANKKQKDQKRKKGVASTQGNDQKPKGGKKGKGKQRV
;
A
#
# COMPACT_ATOMS: atom_id res chain seq x y z
N MET A 1 -48.49 64.62 -1.04
CA MET A 1 -48.01 63.86 -2.22
C MET A 1 -46.96 62.87 -1.72
N ALA A 2 -47.10 61.57 -1.97
CA ALA A 2 -46.11 60.57 -1.59
C ALA A 2 -45.43 60.03 -2.86
N ALA A 3 -44.11 60.18 -2.98
CA ALA A 3 -43.37 59.73 -4.14
C ALA A 3 -43.10 58.21 -4.03
N SER A 4 -43.71 57.43 -4.93
CA SER A 4 -43.47 55.99 -5.01
C SER A 4 -42.10 55.73 -5.64
N ILE A 5 -41.14 55.25 -4.84
CA ILE A 5 -39.85 54.78 -5.36
C ILE A 5 -40.06 53.38 -5.95
N ILE A 6 -40.39 53.32 -7.24
CA ILE A 6 -40.39 52.07 -8.00
C ILE A 6 -38.93 51.72 -8.32
N THR A 7 -38.31 50.88 -7.50
CA THR A 7 -36.97 50.35 -7.79
C THR A 7 -37.08 49.31 -8.91
N SER A 8 -36.84 49.74 -10.14
CA SER A 8 -36.84 48.89 -11.33
C SER A 8 -35.66 47.90 -11.31
N SER A 9 -35.86 46.73 -10.71
CA SER A 9 -34.87 45.64 -10.72
C SER A 9 -34.66 45.15 -12.15
N VAL A 10 -33.41 45.18 -12.63
CA VAL A 10 -33.04 44.66 -13.96
C VAL A 10 -33.11 43.12 -13.93
N PRO A 11 -33.87 42.47 -14.83
CA PRO A 11 -33.99 41.02 -14.86
C PRO A 11 -32.79 40.38 -15.60
N GLY A 12 -31.64 40.35 -14.93
CA GLY A 12 -30.40 39.74 -15.42
C GLY A 12 -29.65 38.97 -14.34
N ASP A 13 -28.80 39.67 -13.59
CA ASP A 13 -27.66 39.06 -12.88
C ASP A 13 -28.02 38.25 -11.61
N ILE A 14 -29.18 38.54 -10.99
CA ILE A 14 -29.53 38.06 -9.63
C ILE A 14 -29.56 36.51 -9.53
N ASN A 15 -29.84 35.80 -10.62
CA ASN A 15 -29.82 34.33 -10.61
C ASN A 15 -28.42 33.74 -10.78
N GLU A 16 -27.53 34.34 -11.58
CA GLU A 16 -26.21 33.74 -11.84
C GLU A 16 -25.32 33.78 -10.60
N ASP A 17 -25.24 34.93 -9.91
CA ASP A 17 -24.50 35.04 -8.64
C ASP A 17 -25.04 34.08 -7.57
N ARG A 18 -26.36 33.92 -7.49
CA ARG A 18 -27.01 33.03 -6.53
C ARG A 18 -26.72 31.56 -6.83
N ASP A 19 -26.77 31.16 -8.09
CA ASP A 19 -26.52 29.78 -8.52
C ASP A 19 -25.00 29.45 -8.45
N ILE A 20 -24.11 30.43 -8.67
CA ILE A 20 -22.67 30.34 -8.40
C ILE A 20 -22.41 30.16 -6.90
N ALA A 21 -23.07 30.94 -6.04
CA ALA A 21 -22.96 30.82 -4.58
C ALA A 21 -23.47 29.46 -4.09
N LEU A 22 -24.59 28.97 -4.62
CA LEU A 22 -25.12 27.63 -4.35
C LEU A 22 -24.13 26.55 -4.79
N ALA A 23 -23.61 26.63 -6.01
CA ALA A 23 -22.62 25.67 -6.52
C ALA A 23 -21.34 25.64 -5.66
N ASN A 24 -20.81 26.80 -5.25
CA ASN A 24 -19.64 26.89 -4.40
C ASN A 24 -19.90 26.38 -2.97
N ARG A 25 -21.10 26.61 -2.41
CA ARG A 25 -21.53 26.03 -1.12
C ARG A 25 -21.62 24.50 -1.19
N THR A 26 -22.25 23.96 -2.24
CA THR A 26 -22.39 22.51 -2.45
C THR A 26 -21.03 21.85 -2.69
N LEU A 27 -20.15 22.46 -3.49
CA LEU A 27 -18.77 22.01 -3.70
C LEU A 27 -17.97 22.00 -2.39
N SER A 28 -18.15 23.00 -1.52
CA SER A 28 -17.47 23.08 -0.22
C SER A 28 -17.96 21.99 0.75
N ALA A 29 -19.27 21.76 0.82
CA ALA A 29 -19.86 20.69 1.62
C ALA A 29 -19.46 19.29 1.11
N LEU A 30 -19.33 19.12 -0.21
CA LEU A 30 -18.84 17.90 -0.85
C LEU A 30 -17.35 17.69 -0.58
N HIS A 31 -16.52 18.72 -0.69
CA HIS A 31 -15.09 18.66 -0.35
C HIS A 31 -14.86 18.21 1.09
N ALA A 32 -15.60 18.76 2.07
CA ALA A 32 -15.52 18.34 3.47
C ALA A 32 -15.83 16.84 3.64
N LYS A 33 -16.86 16.32 2.94
CA LYS A 33 -17.19 14.89 2.93
C LYS A 33 -16.07 14.05 2.31
N ILE A 34 -15.59 14.39 1.12
CA ILE A 34 -14.48 13.71 0.42
C ILE A 34 -13.25 13.61 1.34
N THR A 35 -12.80 14.73 1.89
CA THR A 35 -11.59 14.81 2.74
C THR A 35 -11.74 14.07 4.08
N SER A 36 -12.98 13.81 4.53
CA SER A 36 -13.27 12.93 5.69
C SER A 36 -13.18 11.43 5.38
N ALA A 37 -13.33 11.01 4.12
CA ALA A 37 -13.30 9.61 3.73
C ALA A 37 -11.92 8.96 3.98
N ARG A 38 -11.91 7.65 4.29
CA ARG A 38 -10.69 6.87 4.62
C ARG A 38 -10.51 5.60 3.78
N THR A 39 -11.49 5.26 2.94
CA THR A 39 -11.44 4.15 1.97
C THR A 39 -11.87 4.67 0.60
N ILE A 40 -11.48 3.95 -0.46
CA ILE A 40 -11.82 4.33 -1.85
C ILE A 40 -13.34 4.27 -2.05
N ASP A 41 -13.99 3.23 -1.53
CA ASP A 41 -15.46 3.12 -1.53
C ASP A 41 -16.13 4.29 -0.81
N ALA A 42 -15.62 4.73 0.36
CA ALA A 42 -16.17 5.90 1.04
C ALA A 42 -15.98 7.21 0.24
N VAL A 43 -14.96 7.32 -0.62
CA VAL A 43 -14.85 8.45 -1.56
C VAL A 43 -15.92 8.33 -2.66
N ILE A 44 -16.09 7.15 -3.24
CA ILE A 44 -17.15 6.87 -4.23
C ILE A 44 -18.55 7.12 -3.64
N ASP A 45 -18.75 6.81 -2.36
CA ASP A 45 -20.02 7.03 -1.66
C ASP A 45 -20.29 8.50 -1.29
N THR A 46 -19.33 9.40 -1.53
CA THR A 46 -19.57 10.86 -1.52
C THR A 46 -19.94 11.42 -2.89
N VAL A 47 -19.82 10.65 -3.98
CA VAL A 47 -20.32 11.05 -5.31
C VAL A 47 -21.84 11.20 -5.27
N LEU A 48 -22.35 12.25 -5.94
CA LEU A 48 -23.79 12.53 -6.00
C LEU A 48 -24.55 11.31 -6.57
N PRO A 49 -25.72 10.92 -6.00
CA PRO A 49 -26.33 9.62 -6.26
C PRO A 49 -26.56 9.30 -7.75
N ASP A 50 -27.02 10.28 -8.53
CA ASP A 50 -27.30 10.11 -9.97
C ASP A 50 -26.06 9.73 -10.80
N TYR A 51 -24.88 10.20 -10.39
CA TYR A 51 -23.63 10.05 -11.12
C TYR A 51 -22.75 8.91 -10.58
N ARG A 52 -23.08 8.37 -9.39
CA ARG A 52 -22.23 7.43 -8.65
C ARG A 52 -21.92 6.17 -9.45
N ASP A 53 -22.93 5.56 -10.06
CA ASP A 53 -22.80 4.27 -10.73
C ASP A 53 -21.88 4.37 -11.96
N ALA A 54 -22.18 5.33 -12.85
CA ALA A 54 -21.36 5.62 -14.04
C ALA A 54 -19.90 5.98 -13.71
N LEU A 55 -19.66 6.72 -12.62
CA LEU A 55 -18.32 7.11 -12.21
C LEU A 55 -17.57 6.04 -11.38
N ARG A 56 -18.26 5.04 -10.81
CA ARG A 56 -17.66 4.03 -9.92
C ARG A 56 -16.55 3.24 -10.60
N SER A 57 -16.77 2.80 -11.84
CA SER A 57 -15.79 2.06 -12.64
C SER A 57 -14.53 2.88 -12.93
N HIS A 58 -14.68 4.18 -13.24
CA HIS A 58 -13.59 5.11 -13.53
C HIS A 58 -12.76 5.41 -12.28
N LEU A 59 -13.41 5.73 -11.16
CA LEU A 59 -12.72 6.00 -9.89
C LEU A 59 -11.94 4.78 -9.36
N LEU A 60 -12.49 3.56 -9.53
CA LEU A 60 -11.77 2.31 -9.22
C LEU A 60 -10.60 2.05 -10.19
N THR A 61 -10.75 2.40 -11.47
CA THR A 61 -9.68 2.28 -12.49
C THR A 61 -8.53 3.25 -12.21
N TYR A 62 -8.84 4.48 -11.78
CA TYR A 62 -7.86 5.44 -11.30
C TYR A 62 -7.13 4.93 -10.04
N ALA A 63 -7.87 4.43 -9.04
CA ALA A 63 -7.29 3.85 -7.83
C ALA A 63 -6.31 2.69 -8.14
N SER A 64 -6.71 1.77 -9.03
CA SER A 64 -5.85 0.66 -9.49
C SER A 64 -4.62 1.15 -10.27
N SER A 65 -4.65 2.34 -10.87
CA SER A 65 -3.51 2.95 -11.55
C SER A 65 -2.56 3.62 -10.54
N ALA A 66 -3.09 4.29 -9.53
CA ALA A 66 -2.31 4.86 -8.42
C ALA A 66 -1.60 3.77 -7.59
N GLU A 67 -2.24 2.63 -7.32
CA GLU A 67 -1.60 1.50 -6.61
C GLU A 67 -0.43 0.91 -7.43
N LYS A 68 -0.53 0.89 -8.78
CA LYS A 68 0.58 0.52 -9.67
C LYS A 68 1.70 1.56 -9.66
N TRP A 69 1.36 2.85 -9.62
CA TRP A 69 2.32 3.95 -9.55
C TRP A 69 3.17 3.90 -8.27
N GLU A 70 2.53 3.79 -7.10
CA GLU A 70 3.24 3.68 -5.81
C GLU A 70 4.01 2.36 -5.67
N THR A 71 3.50 1.27 -6.26
CA THR A 71 4.26 0.02 -6.40
C THR A 71 5.52 0.21 -7.25
N ALA A 72 5.42 0.90 -8.40
CA ALA A 72 6.57 1.21 -9.26
C ALA A 72 7.59 2.11 -8.54
N LYS A 73 7.14 3.15 -7.82
CA LYS A 73 8.00 4.04 -7.02
C LYS A 73 8.72 3.30 -5.89
N SER A 74 8.02 2.44 -5.13
CA SER A 74 8.63 1.57 -4.10
C SER A 74 9.60 0.54 -4.71
N ASN A 75 9.37 0.08 -5.93
CA ASN A 75 10.31 -0.80 -6.65
C ASN A 75 11.55 -0.06 -7.15
N LEU A 76 11.41 1.16 -7.65
CA LEU A 76 12.52 2.02 -8.07
C LEU A 76 13.41 2.37 -6.88
N ALA A 77 12.83 2.95 -5.82
CA ALA A 77 13.59 3.38 -4.64
C ALA A 77 14.36 2.23 -3.98
N ARG A 78 13.75 1.03 -3.90
CA ARG A 78 14.45 -0.17 -3.41
C ARG A 78 15.56 -0.64 -4.33
N LEU A 79 15.41 -0.52 -5.66
CA LEU A 79 16.48 -0.85 -6.61
C LEU A 79 17.65 0.13 -6.48
N GLU A 80 17.39 1.44 -6.46
CA GLU A 80 18.42 2.47 -6.35
C GLU A 80 19.17 2.38 -5.03
N ALA A 81 18.47 2.17 -3.90
CA ALA A 81 19.11 1.93 -2.60
C ALA A 81 19.96 0.64 -2.57
N SER A 82 19.50 -0.43 -3.24
CA SER A 82 20.26 -1.69 -3.34
C SER A 82 21.56 -1.49 -4.13
N VAL A 83 21.51 -0.73 -5.24
CA VAL A 83 22.67 -0.42 -6.08
C VAL A 83 23.64 0.54 -5.38
N ALA A 84 23.12 1.57 -4.69
CA ALA A 84 23.95 2.49 -3.89
C ALA A 84 24.68 1.77 -2.74
N GLY A 85 24.04 0.77 -2.12
CA GLY A 85 24.66 -0.12 -1.13
C GLY A 85 25.54 -1.24 -1.71
N GLY A 86 25.93 -1.17 -2.99
CA GLY A 86 26.78 -2.16 -3.68
C GLY A 86 26.16 -3.54 -3.88
N ASN A 87 24.93 -3.79 -3.41
CA ASN A 87 24.29 -5.08 -3.40
C ASN A 87 23.28 -5.20 -4.54
N LEU A 88 23.72 -5.72 -5.68
CA LEU A 88 22.84 -5.99 -6.82
C LEU A 88 21.82 -7.10 -6.48
N PRO A 89 20.50 -6.89 -6.70
CA PRO A 89 19.50 -7.95 -6.56
C PRO A 89 19.85 -9.15 -7.44
N GLN A 90 19.66 -10.38 -6.94
CA GLN A 90 20.09 -11.62 -7.62
C GLN A 90 19.64 -11.71 -9.10
N ARG A 91 18.40 -11.28 -9.40
CA ARG A 91 17.84 -11.24 -10.76
C ARG A 91 18.56 -10.29 -11.75
N LEU A 92 19.44 -9.42 -11.27
CA LEU A 92 20.29 -8.52 -12.07
C LEU A 92 21.77 -8.91 -12.01
N ARG A 93 22.16 -9.90 -11.20
CA ARG A 93 23.55 -10.37 -11.14
C ARG A 93 23.84 -11.25 -12.35
N VAL A 94 24.59 -10.73 -13.31
CA VAL A 94 25.11 -11.48 -14.44
C VAL A 94 26.32 -12.30 -13.95
N LYS A 95 26.32 -13.62 -14.17
CA LYS A 95 27.54 -14.40 -14.00
C LYS A 95 28.46 -14.10 -15.19
N ALA A 96 29.73 -13.79 -14.92
CA ALA A 96 30.75 -13.67 -15.97
C ALA A 96 30.79 -14.96 -16.83
N PRO A 97 31.03 -14.86 -18.15
CA PRO A 97 31.22 -16.03 -18.99
C PRO A 97 32.35 -16.92 -18.45
N GLU A 98 32.04 -18.19 -18.20
CA GLU A 98 32.95 -19.16 -17.59
C GLU A 98 33.83 -19.80 -18.68
N VAL A 99 34.75 -18.99 -19.22
CA VAL A 99 35.71 -19.41 -20.25
C VAL A 99 36.67 -20.43 -19.63
N GLN A 100 36.79 -21.59 -20.27
CA GLN A 100 37.70 -22.64 -19.83
C GLN A 100 39.12 -22.31 -20.29
N PHE A 101 40.00 -22.07 -19.33
CA PHE A 101 41.44 -21.93 -19.53
C PHE A 101 42.18 -23.14 -18.95
N THR A 102 43.39 -23.43 -19.43
CA THR A 102 44.26 -24.42 -18.80
C THR A 102 44.72 -23.93 -17.43
N LYS A 103 45.03 -24.87 -16.52
CA LYS A 103 45.50 -24.56 -15.16
C LYS A 103 46.74 -23.66 -15.20
N ASP A 104 47.69 -24.00 -16.05
CA ASP A 104 48.97 -23.31 -16.20
C ASP A 104 48.80 -21.87 -16.72
N PHE A 105 47.76 -21.61 -17.53
CA PHE A 105 47.39 -20.25 -17.95
C PHE A 105 46.71 -19.44 -16.84
N LEU A 106 45.99 -20.09 -15.92
CA LEU A 106 45.38 -19.42 -14.76
C LEU A 106 46.39 -19.15 -13.62
N GLU A 107 47.51 -19.89 -13.61
CA GLU A 107 48.57 -19.79 -12.60
C GLU A 107 49.82 -19.05 -13.10
N SER A 108 49.90 -18.69 -14.40
CA SER A 108 51.02 -17.89 -14.93
C SER A 108 51.02 -16.46 -14.37
N THR A 109 52.22 -15.97 -14.06
CA THR A 109 52.51 -14.59 -13.65
C THR A 109 52.85 -13.66 -14.82
N ASP A 110 52.79 -14.13 -16.07
CA ASP A 110 53.09 -13.31 -17.25
C ASP A 110 52.16 -12.09 -17.35
N GLU A 111 52.72 -10.90 -17.54
CA GLU A 111 51.93 -9.66 -17.63
C GLU A 111 50.85 -9.71 -18.72
N SER A 112 51.13 -10.38 -19.84
CA SER A 112 50.18 -10.55 -20.95
C SER A 112 48.96 -11.39 -20.55
N VAL A 113 49.19 -12.46 -19.79
CA VAL A 113 48.16 -13.37 -19.27
C VAL A 113 47.34 -12.67 -18.18
N VAL A 114 48.00 -11.98 -17.25
CA VAL A 114 47.34 -11.19 -16.20
C VAL A 114 46.44 -10.10 -16.81
N LYS A 115 46.93 -9.36 -17.83
CA LYS A 115 46.15 -8.34 -18.55
C LYS A 115 44.97 -8.93 -19.33
N ALA A 116 45.12 -10.12 -19.92
CA ALA A 116 44.00 -10.81 -20.58
C ALA A 116 42.93 -11.25 -19.57
N LEU A 117 43.34 -11.81 -18.42
CA LEU A 117 42.43 -12.25 -17.36
C LEU A 117 41.77 -11.08 -16.61
N SER A 118 42.39 -9.89 -16.54
CA SER A 118 41.74 -8.68 -16.04
C SER A 118 40.70 -8.15 -17.03
N ALA A 119 41.06 -8.02 -18.32
CA ALA A 119 40.17 -7.49 -19.35
C ALA A 119 38.81 -8.23 -19.44
N ILE A 120 38.79 -9.55 -19.19
CA ILE A 120 37.54 -10.34 -19.14
C ILE A 120 36.68 -9.97 -17.91
N LYS A 121 37.30 -9.75 -16.74
CA LYS A 121 36.62 -9.30 -15.52
C LYS A 121 36.09 -7.87 -15.68
N ASP A 122 36.87 -7.01 -16.33
CA ASP A 122 36.51 -5.62 -16.62
C ASP A 122 35.33 -5.57 -17.59
N ALA A 123 35.37 -6.34 -18.69
CA ALA A 123 34.26 -6.47 -19.64
C ALA A 123 32.97 -6.98 -18.97
N SER A 124 33.06 -7.98 -18.08
CA SER A 124 31.91 -8.45 -17.30
C SER A 124 31.37 -7.37 -16.35
N THR A 125 32.23 -6.53 -15.79
CA THR A 125 31.86 -5.43 -14.88
C THR A 125 31.19 -4.28 -15.64
N VAL A 126 31.69 -3.95 -16.83
CA VAL A 126 31.06 -3.00 -17.76
C VAL A 126 29.67 -3.50 -18.18
N PHE A 127 29.53 -4.77 -18.55
CA PHE A 127 28.23 -5.36 -18.90
C PHE A 127 27.24 -5.32 -17.74
N GLN A 128 27.65 -5.76 -16.54
CA GLN A 128 26.85 -5.68 -15.31
C GLN A 128 26.39 -4.25 -15.03
N THR A 129 27.29 -3.27 -15.18
CA THR A 129 26.98 -1.84 -14.99
C THR A 129 25.97 -1.33 -16.03
N SER A 130 26.14 -1.72 -17.29
CA SER A 130 25.25 -1.36 -18.40
C SER A 130 23.82 -1.90 -18.18
N VAL A 131 23.68 -3.20 -17.88
CA VAL A 131 22.38 -3.84 -17.59
C VAL A 131 21.70 -3.19 -16.37
N THR A 132 22.48 -2.82 -15.35
CA THR A 132 21.96 -2.14 -14.15
C THR A 132 21.43 -0.74 -14.49
N LYS A 133 22.21 0.06 -15.24
CA LYS A 133 21.79 1.40 -15.70
C LYS A 133 20.54 1.34 -16.57
N ALA A 134 20.49 0.42 -17.54
CA ALA A 134 19.33 0.20 -18.40
C ALA A 134 18.08 -0.21 -17.61
N THR A 135 18.23 -1.07 -16.60
CA THR A 135 17.13 -1.48 -15.72
C THR A 135 16.58 -0.30 -14.90
N ILE A 136 17.45 0.56 -14.36
CA ILE A 136 17.02 1.76 -13.62
C ILE A 136 16.30 2.73 -14.57
N ALA A 137 16.84 2.97 -15.78
CA ALA A 137 16.20 3.82 -16.79
C ALA A 137 14.80 3.30 -17.17
N ALA A 138 14.65 2.00 -17.43
CA ALA A 138 13.37 1.37 -17.71
C ALA A 138 12.38 1.51 -16.54
N LYS A 139 12.84 1.40 -15.28
CA LYS A 139 11.99 1.64 -14.11
C LYS A 139 11.62 3.11 -13.89
N LYS A 140 12.46 4.07 -14.31
CA LYS A 140 12.09 5.49 -14.32
C LYS A 140 11.03 5.79 -15.39
N ALA A 141 11.16 5.19 -16.57
CA ALA A 141 10.13 5.27 -17.62
C ALA A 141 8.79 4.64 -17.19
N GLU A 142 8.81 3.52 -16.46
CA GLU A 142 7.60 2.91 -15.87
C GLU A 142 6.93 3.82 -14.84
N VAL A 143 7.71 4.48 -13.96
CA VAL A 143 7.16 5.46 -13.00
C VAL A 143 6.53 6.65 -13.73
N ALA A 144 7.21 7.22 -14.74
CA ALA A 144 6.69 8.35 -15.53
C ALA A 144 5.44 8.00 -16.36
N LEU A 145 5.34 6.75 -16.87
CA LEU A 145 4.14 6.25 -17.54
C LEU A 145 2.94 6.21 -16.59
N TRP A 146 3.13 5.75 -15.35
CA TRP A 146 2.07 5.71 -14.36
C TRP A 146 1.73 7.09 -13.80
N GLU A 147 2.71 7.97 -13.64
CA GLU A 147 2.53 9.40 -13.30
C GLU A 147 1.61 10.09 -14.31
N LYS A 148 1.92 9.99 -15.61
CA LYS A 148 1.07 10.54 -16.69
C LYS A 148 -0.34 9.93 -16.71
N LYS A 149 -0.51 8.66 -16.32
CA LYS A 149 -1.82 8.01 -16.19
C LYS A 149 -2.60 8.40 -14.93
N CYS A 150 -1.92 8.92 -13.91
CA CYS A 150 -2.52 9.37 -12.67
C CYS A 150 -2.66 10.90 -12.58
N ASP A 151 -2.34 11.63 -13.67
CA ASP A 151 -2.51 13.08 -13.73
C ASP A 151 -3.97 13.47 -13.46
N ILE A 152 -4.17 14.22 -12.38
CA ILE A 152 -5.50 14.56 -11.87
C ILE A 152 -6.25 15.46 -12.85
N LYS A 153 -5.54 16.34 -13.58
CA LYS A 153 -6.16 17.25 -14.54
C LYS A 153 -6.70 16.48 -15.75
N ALA A 154 -5.83 15.79 -16.49
CA ALA A 154 -6.22 15.05 -17.68
C ALA A 154 -7.25 13.94 -17.37
N TYR A 155 -7.12 13.26 -16.23
CA TYR A 155 -8.12 12.26 -15.83
C TYR A 155 -9.47 12.91 -15.47
N SER A 156 -9.46 14.07 -14.79
CA SER A 156 -10.67 14.83 -14.51
C SER A 156 -11.39 15.30 -15.78
N GLU A 157 -10.65 15.87 -16.73
CA GLU A 157 -11.16 16.31 -18.04
C GLU A 157 -11.76 15.13 -18.83
N SER A 158 -11.13 13.95 -18.78
CA SER A 158 -11.66 12.73 -19.41
C SER A 158 -12.99 12.22 -18.81
N CYS A 159 -13.30 12.61 -17.57
CA CYS A 159 -14.55 12.22 -16.89
C CYS A 159 -15.69 13.24 -17.08
N HIS A 160 -15.40 14.47 -17.53
CA HIS A 160 -16.43 15.49 -17.80
C HIS A 160 -17.52 15.04 -18.80
N PRO A 161 -17.22 14.43 -19.96
CA PRO A 161 -18.28 13.97 -20.88
C PRO A 161 -19.19 12.90 -20.26
N ILE A 162 -18.69 12.09 -19.33
CA ILE A 162 -19.49 11.08 -18.61
C ILE A 162 -20.52 11.77 -17.69
N VAL A 163 -20.12 12.82 -16.98
CA VAL A 163 -21.02 13.62 -16.12
C VAL A 163 -22.08 14.31 -16.98
N THR A 164 -21.69 14.91 -18.11
CA THR A 164 -22.64 15.54 -19.05
C THR A 164 -23.62 14.53 -19.64
N GLN A 165 -23.15 13.35 -20.06
CA GLN A 165 -24.01 12.30 -20.60
C GLN A 165 -25.04 11.83 -19.57
N VAL A 166 -24.62 11.51 -18.34
CA VAL A 166 -25.54 11.09 -17.27
C VAL A 166 -26.58 12.17 -16.93
N TYR A 167 -26.23 13.46 -17.07
CA TYR A 167 -27.18 14.54 -16.91
C TYR A 167 -28.21 14.59 -18.04
N GLU A 168 -27.80 14.50 -19.30
CA GLU A 168 -28.71 14.50 -20.45
C GLU A 168 -29.61 13.23 -20.48
N ASP A 169 -29.04 12.04 -20.25
CA ASP A 169 -29.76 10.76 -20.18
C ASP A 169 -30.87 10.76 -19.11
N ARG A 170 -30.71 11.56 -18.04
CA ARG A 170 -31.68 11.69 -16.93
C ARG A 170 -32.49 12.99 -16.97
N ARG A 171 -32.22 13.90 -17.90
CA ARG A 171 -32.73 15.28 -17.93
C ARG A 171 -34.24 15.38 -17.89
N ASP A 172 -34.95 14.44 -18.53
CA ASP A 172 -36.41 14.38 -18.52
C ASP A 172 -37.00 13.98 -17.16
N THR A 173 -36.25 13.24 -16.32
CA THR A 173 -36.63 12.88 -14.94
C THR A 173 -36.34 14.01 -13.94
N PHE A 174 -35.48 14.97 -14.30
CA PHE A 174 -35.08 16.10 -13.45
C PHE A 174 -36.05 17.30 -13.54
N LYS A 175 -37.29 17.07 -13.98
CA LYS A 175 -38.32 18.12 -14.06
C LYS A 175 -38.99 18.34 -12.71
N SER A 176 -39.10 19.61 -12.31
CA SER A 176 -39.83 20.08 -11.14
C SER A 176 -40.97 21.02 -11.57
N PRO A 177 -42.12 21.04 -10.88
CA PRO A 177 -43.18 22.00 -11.17
C PRO A 177 -42.77 23.41 -10.75
N ILE A 178 -43.05 24.41 -11.60
CA ILE A 178 -42.94 25.82 -11.23
C ILE A 178 -44.23 26.24 -10.52
N PHE A 179 -44.17 26.44 -9.21
CA PHE A 179 -45.27 27.12 -8.51
C PHE A 179 -45.29 28.61 -8.90
N ARG A 180 -46.45 29.11 -9.29
CA ARG A 180 -46.70 30.54 -9.55
C ARG A 180 -47.65 31.07 -8.48
N ARG A 181 -47.49 32.34 -8.10
CA ARG A 181 -48.48 33.02 -7.26
C ARG A 181 -49.57 33.57 -8.17
N GLY A 182 -50.80 33.09 -7.99
CA GLY A 182 -51.99 33.57 -8.68
C GLY A 182 -52.40 34.98 -8.22
N ASN A 183 -53.38 35.57 -8.91
CA ASN A 183 -53.80 36.96 -8.67
C ASN A 183 -54.34 37.21 -7.25
N GLU A 184 -54.91 36.19 -6.60
CA GLU A 184 -55.42 36.25 -5.22
C GLU A 184 -54.39 35.83 -4.16
N GLY A 185 -53.15 35.53 -4.57
CA GLY A 185 -52.04 35.15 -3.68
C GLY A 185 -51.85 33.64 -3.47
N GLU A 186 -52.78 32.81 -3.95
CA GLU A 186 -52.71 31.34 -3.93
C GLU A 186 -51.53 30.81 -4.78
N LEU A 187 -51.07 29.58 -4.49
CA LEU A 187 -49.97 28.92 -5.20
C LEU A 187 -50.50 27.98 -6.29
N GLU A 188 -50.59 28.50 -7.51
CA GLU A 188 -50.95 27.72 -8.70
C GLU A 188 -49.82 26.79 -9.15
N LEU A 189 -50.17 25.56 -9.51
CA LEU A 189 -49.25 24.58 -10.08
C LEU A 189 -49.01 24.90 -11.57
N GLY A 190 -47.91 25.57 -11.88
CA GLY A 190 -47.52 25.92 -13.24
C GLY A 190 -46.82 24.80 -14.01
N ALA A 191 -46.18 25.18 -15.12
CA ALA A 191 -45.49 24.25 -16.02
C ALA A 191 -44.32 23.52 -15.35
N TRP A 192 -44.05 22.30 -15.82
CA TRP A 192 -42.89 21.51 -15.43
C TRP A 192 -41.64 21.99 -16.18
N SER A 193 -40.58 22.35 -15.44
CA SER A 193 -39.28 22.75 -15.99
C SER A 193 -38.16 21.88 -15.42
N ILE A 194 -37.04 21.77 -16.14
CA ILE A 194 -35.83 21.13 -15.60
C ILE A 194 -35.39 21.92 -14.35
N SER A 195 -35.15 21.23 -13.24
CA SER A 195 -34.73 21.89 -11.99
C SER A 195 -33.36 22.57 -12.17
N PRO A 196 -33.22 23.86 -11.84
CA PRO A 196 -31.93 24.54 -11.90
C PRO A 196 -30.92 23.91 -10.94
N GLU A 197 -31.39 23.33 -9.83
CA GLU A 197 -30.55 22.61 -8.87
C GLU A 197 -29.82 21.45 -9.55
N LYS A 198 -30.50 20.65 -10.38
CA LYS A 198 -29.89 19.53 -11.13
C LYS A 198 -28.87 20.00 -12.17
N LYS A 199 -29.06 21.17 -12.79
CA LYS A 199 -28.05 21.82 -13.63
C LYS A 199 -26.81 22.22 -12.81
N THR A 200 -26.99 22.77 -11.60
CA THR A 200 -25.85 23.10 -10.72
C THR A 200 -25.16 21.86 -10.15
N GLU A 201 -25.89 20.79 -9.82
CA GLU A 201 -25.31 19.50 -9.41
C GLU A 201 -24.37 18.93 -10.47
N CYS A 202 -24.78 18.95 -11.75
CA CYS A 202 -23.94 18.52 -12.87
C CYS A 202 -22.60 19.30 -12.92
N ALA A 203 -22.67 20.64 -12.82
CA ALA A 203 -21.49 21.50 -12.83
C ALA A 203 -20.61 21.29 -11.58
N VAL A 204 -21.20 21.09 -10.40
CA VAL A 204 -20.48 20.79 -9.16
C VAL A 204 -19.80 19.43 -9.23
N GLN A 205 -20.48 18.40 -9.75
CA GLN A 205 -19.94 17.05 -9.89
C GLN A 205 -18.76 17.01 -10.88
N ALA A 206 -18.83 17.78 -11.98
CA ALA A 206 -17.71 17.95 -12.92
C ALA A 206 -16.51 18.68 -12.28
N ARG A 207 -16.74 19.75 -11.49
CA ARG A 207 -15.68 20.46 -10.75
C ARG A 207 -15.05 19.60 -9.65
N ALA A 208 -15.87 18.86 -8.91
CA ALA A 208 -15.46 18.00 -7.80
C ALA A 208 -14.66 16.76 -8.23
N MET A 209 -14.63 16.42 -9.52
CA MET A 209 -13.88 15.28 -10.05
C MET A 209 -12.41 15.25 -9.56
N SER A 210 -11.73 16.39 -9.64
CA SER A 210 -10.37 16.58 -9.12
C SER A 210 -10.20 16.26 -7.62
N LEU A 211 -11.25 16.49 -6.80
CA LEU A 211 -11.24 16.23 -5.37
C LEU A 211 -11.36 14.72 -5.06
N PHE A 212 -12.23 13.99 -5.77
CA PHE A 212 -12.30 12.53 -5.61
C PHE A 212 -10.97 11.87 -6.01
N LEU A 213 -10.38 12.28 -7.14
CA LEU A 213 -9.11 11.73 -7.65
C LEU A 213 -7.94 12.01 -6.70
N SER A 214 -7.78 13.25 -6.23
CA SER A 214 -6.72 13.61 -5.27
C SER A 214 -6.86 12.88 -3.92
N GLN A 215 -8.08 12.71 -3.40
CA GLN A 215 -8.30 11.96 -2.16
C GLN A 215 -8.06 10.45 -2.33
N ILE A 216 -8.43 9.85 -3.47
CA ILE A 216 -8.10 8.46 -3.81
C ILE A 216 -6.58 8.27 -3.83
N LEU A 217 -5.85 9.17 -4.49
CA LEU A 217 -4.39 9.15 -4.52
C LEU A 217 -3.80 9.27 -3.11
N ALA A 218 -4.29 10.19 -2.28
CA ALA A 218 -3.84 10.36 -0.90
C ALA A 218 -4.05 9.09 -0.05
N ILE A 219 -5.20 8.41 -0.18
CA ILE A 219 -5.48 7.13 0.49
C ILE A 219 -4.50 6.04 0.02
N VAL A 220 -4.21 5.95 -1.28
CA VAL A 220 -3.24 4.98 -1.82
C VAL A 220 -1.82 5.26 -1.34
N VAL A 221 -1.35 6.50 -1.40
CA VAL A 221 -0.03 6.91 -0.89
C VAL A 221 0.09 6.60 0.61
N ALA A 222 -0.96 6.85 1.40
CA ALA A 222 -0.98 6.51 2.82
C ALA A 222 -0.87 5.00 3.08
N ARG A 223 -1.59 4.16 2.31
CA ARG A 223 -1.47 2.68 2.36
C ARG A 223 -0.04 2.23 2.07
N HIS A 224 0.58 2.75 1.00
CA HIS A 224 1.94 2.39 0.62
C HIS A 224 2.98 2.88 1.64
N ARG A 225 2.83 4.09 2.20
CA ARG A 225 3.67 4.60 3.30
C ARG A 225 3.64 3.68 4.52
N VAL A 226 2.44 3.26 4.95
CA VAL A 226 2.29 2.31 6.08
C VAL A 226 2.89 0.94 5.75
N MET A 227 2.77 0.46 4.52
CA MET A 227 3.39 -0.81 4.09
C MET A 227 4.91 -0.72 4.10
N ASN A 228 5.50 0.34 3.54
CA ASN A 228 6.95 0.56 3.52
C ASN A 228 7.52 0.65 4.96
N ILE A 229 6.86 1.37 5.88
CA ILE A 229 7.25 1.43 7.30
C ILE A 229 7.21 0.03 7.96
N LYS A 230 6.21 -0.80 7.64
CA LYS A 230 6.13 -2.19 8.14
C LYS A 230 7.22 -3.09 7.55
N ILE A 231 7.70 -2.83 6.34
CA ILE A 231 8.81 -3.55 5.71
C ILE A 231 10.13 -3.16 6.39
N GLU A 232 10.41 -1.87 6.56
CA GLU A 232 11.68 -1.43 7.11
C GLU A 232 11.84 -1.81 8.59
N LYS A 233 10.77 -1.72 9.40
CA LYS A 233 10.80 -2.24 10.78
C LYS A 233 11.06 -3.75 10.86
N LYS A 234 10.61 -4.53 9.88
CA LYS A 234 10.96 -5.97 9.80
C LYS A 234 12.43 -6.17 9.41
N ARG A 235 12.98 -5.33 8.54
CA ARG A 235 14.39 -5.33 8.14
C ARG A 235 15.31 -4.93 9.29
N GLU A 236 14.95 -3.91 10.07
CA GLU A 236 15.65 -3.52 11.29
C GLU A 236 15.72 -4.66 12.32
N VAL A 237 14.59 -5.35 12.55
CA VAL A 237 14.53 -6.48 13.48
C VAL A 237 15.36 -7.67 12.98
N ALA A 238 15.33 -7.97 11.68
CA ALA A 238 16.17 -9.01 11.10
C ALA A 238 17.67 -8.68 11.25
N ALA A 239 18.08 -7.45 10.90
CA ALA A 239 19.46 -7.01 11.02
C ALA A 239 19.99 -7.04 12.46
N LYS A 240 19.14 -6.72 13.46
CA LYS A 240 19.50 -6.86 14.88
C LYS A 240 19.66 -8.32 15.29
N ALA A 241 18.76 -9.20 14.88
CA ALA A 241 18.86 -10.63 15.15
C ALA A 241 20.10 -11.26 14.50
N ASP A 242 20.45 -10.85 13.27
CA ASP A 242 21.67 -11.32 12.59
C ASP A 242 22.95 -10.86 13.33
N VAL A 243 22.96 -9.64 13.88
CA VAL A 243 24.08 -9.13 14.72
C VAL A 243 24.15 -9.87 16.06
N GLU A 244 23.04 -10.05 16.77
CA GLU A 244 22.99 -10.81 18.04
C GLU A 244 23.43 -12.27 17.86
N MET A 245 23.08 -12.89 16.73
CA MET A 245 23.53 -14.25 16.39
C MET A 245 25.01 -14.30 15.99
N ALA A 246 25.56 -13.27 15.33
CA ALA A 246 26.98 -13.20 15.01
C ALA A 246 27.83 -13.03 16.28
N ASP A 247 27.47 -12.09 17.15
CA ASP A 247 28.16 -11.85 18.43
C ASP A 247 28.00 -13.05 19.39
N GLY A 248 26.86 -13.75 19.32
CA GLY A 248 26.61 -15.05 19.96
C GLY A 248 27.48 -16.22 19.43
N THR A 249 28.31 -16.01 18.40
CA THR A 249 29.33 -17.01 17.96
C THR A 249 30.77 -16.63 18.30
N LEU A 250 31.02 -15.39 18.74
CA LEU A 250 32.33 -14.92 19.23
C LEU A 250 32.38 -14.84 20.77
N SER A 251 31.25 -14.54 21.40
CA SER A 251 31.09 -14.74 22.84
C SER A 251 31.02 -16.25 23.16
N ALA A 252 32.11 -16.78 23.70
CA ALA A 252 32.12 -18.14 24.25
C ALA A 252 31.02 -18.25 25.32
N GLY A 253 29.98 -19.03 25.04
CA GLY A 253 28.82 -19.17 25.92
C GLY A 253 29.24 -19.54 27.35
N PRO A 254 28.57 -19.01 28.39
CA PRO A 254 29.06 -18.98 29.76
C PRO A 254 29.57 -20.36 30.20
N THR A 255 30.91 -20.43 30.37
CA THR A 255 31.66 -21.67 30.61
C THR A 255 31.00 -22.48 31.72
N ILE A 256 31.00 -23.82 31.60
CA ILE A 256 30.25 -24.70 32.52
C ILE A 256 30.62 -24.42 33.99
N GLN A 257 31.88 -24.08 34.30
CA GLN A 257 32.29 -23.44 35.57
C GLN A 257 31.30 -22.37 36.05
N SER A 258 31.07 -21.30 35.29
CA SER A 258 30.23 -20.15 35.71
C SER A 258 28.76 -20.51 36.01
N LEU A 259 28.24 -21.60 35.44
CA LEU A 259 26.92 -22.16 35.75
C LEU A 259 26.97 -23.02 37.03
N VAL A 260 28.04 -23.79 37.23
CA VAL A 260 28.33 -24.49 38.48
C VAL A 260 28.54 -23.49 39.62
N ASP A 261 29.34 -22.44 39.44
CA ASP A 261 29.63 -21.41 40.44
C ASP A 261 28.39 -20.62 40.85
N LYS A 262 27.51 -20.29 39.89
CA LYS A 262 26.21 -19.67 40.17
C LYS A 262 25.28 -20.61 40.94
N THR A 263 25.24 -21.90 40.60
CA THR A 263 24.39 -22.87 41.32
C THR A 263 24.94 -23.26 42.69
N LEU A 264 26.26 -23.32 42.87
CA LEU A 264 26.93 -23.47 44.16
C LEU A 264 26.71 -22.25 45.05
N ASN A 265 26.93 -21.02 44.56
CA ASN A 265 26.63 -19.80 45.32
C ASN A 265 25.15 -19.71 45.71
N ALA A 266 24.23 -20.09 44.81
CA ALA A 266 22.79 -20.12 45.11
C ALA A 266 22.40 -21.22 46.12
N ARG A 267 23.19 -22.28 46.28
CA ARG A 267 23.02 -23.30 47.33
C ARG A 267 23.67 -22.88 48.65
N LEU A 268 24.89 -22.36 48.64
CA LEU A 268 25.57 -21.81 49.82
C LEU A 268 24.74 -20.72 50.51
N LYS A 269 24.21 -19.76 49.73
CA LYS A 269 23.30 -18.71 50.23
C LYS A 269 21.95 -19.23 50.74
N LYS A 270 21.58 -20.49 50.47
CA LYS A 270 20.38 -21.16 51.03
C LYS A 270 20.69 -22.04 52.24
N LEU A 271 21.96 -22.26 52.57
CA LEU A 271 22.40 -23.08 53.70
C LEU A 271 22.91 -22.24 54.89
N ASN A 272 22.92 -20.91 54.79
CA ASN A 272 23.35 -19.96 55.84
C ASN A 272 24.74 -20.23 56.45
N LEU A 273 25.62 -20.94 55.73
CA LEU A 273 26.97 -21.34 56.15
C LEU A 273 28.00 -20.21 56.05
N THR A 274 27.65 -19.02 56.55
CA THR A 274 28.56 -17.88 56.76
C THR A 274 28.31 -17.28 58.13
N THR A 275 28.68 -18.03 59.16
CA THR A 275 28.56 -17.63 60.58
C THR A 275 29.81 -16.89 61.08
N VAL A 276 29.58 -15.77 61.77
CA VAL A 276 30.48 -15.10 62.76
C VAL A 276 31.65 -14.21 62.24
N SER A 277 31.37 -12.89 62.24
CA SER A 277 32.30 -11.76 62.53
C SER A 277 33.44 -11.45 61.51
N LYS A 278 33.93 -10.21 61.36
CA LYS A 278 34.16 -9.13 62.35
C LYS A 278 33.73 -7.73 61.86
N LYS A 279 33.89 -6.74 62.75
CA LYS A 279 33.21 -5.42 62.80
C LYS A 279 34.16 -4.25 62.47
N ASN A 280 33.65 -3.19 61.82
CA ASN A 280 33.97 -1.74 62.03
C ASN A 280 33.22 -0.87 60.98
N SER A 281 32.27 -0.01 61.39
CA SER A 281 32.33 1.48 61.49
C SER A 281 32.38 2.22 60.13
N SER A 282 31.61 3.28 59.83
CA SER A 282 30.73 4.16 60.65
C SER A 282 29.57 4.78 59.83
N GLY A 283 28.58 5.42 60.47
CA GLY A 283 27.49 6.20 59.82
C GLY A 283 27.85 7.69 59.58
N PRO A 284 26.88 8.66 59.50
CA PRO A 284 25.44 8.55 59.81
C PRO A 284 24.42 9.34 58.93
N SER A 285 23.11 9.12 59.18
CA SER A 285 21.95 10.02 58.91
C SER A 285 21.50 10.23 57.43
N SER A 286 20.28 10.71 57.08
CA SER A 286 19.15 11.27 57.87
C SER A 286 17.75 11.00 57.24
N SER A 287 16.66 11.36 57.97
CA SER A 287 15.24 11.64 57.58
C SER A 287 14.66 11.23 56.20
N LYS A 288 13.47 10.59 56.01
CA LYS A 288 12.17 10.40 56.74
C LYS A 288 11.05 11.45 56.54
N ALA A 289 10.17 11.24 55.54
CA ALA A 289 8.71 11.55 55.47
C ALA A 289 8.11 10.80 54.24
N GLN A 290 6.90 10.21 54.14
CA GLN A 290 5.53 10.43 54.66
C GLN A 290 4.73 11.53 53.90
N GLN A 291 3.46 11.35 53.43
CA GLN A 291 2.56 10.17 53.33
C GLN A 291 1.29 10.48 52.46
N HIS A 292 0.47 9.47 52.12
CA HIS A 292 -0.91 9.49 51.55
C HIS A 292 -1.12 9.83 50.05
N THR A 293 -1.97 9.20 49.19
CA THR A 293 -3.15 8.26 49.23
C THR A 293 -4.56 8.87 49.42
N PRO A 294 -5.68 8.22 48.99
CA PRO A 294 -5.83 7.00 48.17
C PRO A 294 -6.37 7.36 46.76
N PRO A 295 -7.62 7.10 46.24
CA PRO A 295 -8.78 6.28 46.67
C PRO A 295 -8.76 4.84 46.09
N SER A 296 -9.94 4.19 45.91
CA SER A 296 -10.15 2.82 45.39
C SER A 296 -11.48 2.66 44.65
N ASN A 297 -11.69 1.52 43.94
CA ASN A 297 -12.78 0.58 44.28
C ASN A 297 -12.74 -0.74 43.48
N ALA A 298 -13.35 -1.79 44.07
CA ALA A 298 -13.65 -3.10 43.48
C ALA A 298 -15.20 -3.32 43.56
N SER A 299 -15.87 -4.44 43.23
CA SER A 299 -15.51 -5.80 42.80
C SER A 299 -16.68 -6.36 41.93
N THR A 300 -16.67 -7.54 41.30
CA THR A 300 -16.81 -8.90 41.90
C THR A 300 -16.48 -10.01 40.87
N THR A 301 -16.25 -11.24 41.36
CA THR A 301 -16.07 -12.51 40.60
C THR A 301 -16.91 -13.61 41.30
N PRO A 302 -17.09 -14.88 40.83
CA PRO A 302 -16.09 -15.87 40.37
C PRO A 302 -16.55 -16.61 39.07
N SER A 303 -16.27 -17.88 38.68
CA SER A 303 -15.59 -19.04 39.28
C SER A 303 -15.06 -20.08 38.28
N LYS A 304 -13.76 -20.42 38.40
CA LYS A 304 -13.11 -21.75 38.26
C LYS A 304 -13.51 -22.72 37.13
N SER A 305 -12.55 -23.04 36.24
CA SER A 305 -11.81 -24.33 36.15
C SER A 305 -11.33 -24.64 34.70
N LYS A 306 -10.33 -25.48 34.38
CA LYS A 306 -9.09 -25.95 35.05
C LYS A 306 -8.17 -26.55 33.96
N LYS A 307 -6.83 -26.47 34.13
CA LYS A 307 -5.76 -27.23 33.44
C LYS A 307 -5.54 -27.03 31.92
N ALA A 308 -4.28 -26.73 31.57
CA ALA A 308 -3.60 -27.31 30.40
C ALA A 308 -2.72 -28.51 30.84
N PRO A 309 -2.24 -29.35 29.91
CA PRO A 309 -0.83 -29.74 29.96
C PRO A 309 -0.13 -29.68 28.58
N THR A 310 1.15 -30.10 28.52
CA THR A 310 2.14 -29.71 27.50
C THR A 310 2.79 -30.88 26.74
N LYS A 311 3.28 -30.60 25.51
CA LYS A 311 4.33 -31.35 24.75
C LYS A 311 3.91 -32.79 24.30
N ALA A 312 4.52 -33.44 23.30
CA ALA A 312 5.78 -33.21 22.58
C ALA A 312 5.80 -33.74 21.12
N ASN A 313 6.73 -33.21 20.32
CA ASN A 313 7.45 -33.80 19.16
C ASN A 313 7.01 -35.15 18.54
N LYS A 314 6.95 -35.18 17.20
CA LYS A 314 7.92 -35.98 16.43
C LYS A 314 8.31 -35.32 15.10
N LYS A 315 9.60 -35.39 14.74
CA LYS A 315 10.13 -35.01 13.42
C LYS A 315 9.98 -36.19 12.45
N GLN A 316 9.83 -35.92 11.16
CA GLN A 316 10.51 -36.72 10.14
C GLN A 316 10.98 -35.81 8.99
N LYS A 317 11.99 -36.26 8.24
CA LYS A 317 12.88 -35.42 7.42
C LYS A 317 13.27 -36.19 6.16
N ASP A 318 13.43 -35.47 5.04
CA ASP A 318 14.05 -35.86 3.77
C ASP A 318 13.68 -37.21 3.13
N GLN A 319 13.20 -37.16 1.89
CA GLN A 319 13.83 -37.93 0.82
C GLN A 319 13.77 -37.19 -0.53
N LYS A 320 14.68 -37.53 -1.44
CA LYS A 320 15.07 -36.70 -2.60
C LYS A 320 15.56 -37.59 -3.75
N ARG A 321 15.36 -37.14 -5.01
CA ARG A 321 15.60 -37.89 -6.29
C ARG A 321 14.47 -38.90 -6.59
N LYS A 322 14.18 -39.33 -7.82
CA LYS A 322 14.97 -39.34 -9.10
C LYS A 322 14.26 -38.65 -10.29
N LYS A 323 14.84 -38.83 -11.48
CA LYS A 323 14.64 -38.16 -12.79
C LYS A 323 14.09 -39.16 -13.83
N GLY A 324 13.22 -38.73 -14.74
CA GLY A 324 12.66 -39.50 -15.88
C GLY A 324 11.47 -38.69 -16.45
N VAL A 325 11.49 -38.16 -17.69
CA VAL A 325 11.50 -38.80 -19.03
C VAL A 325 10.13 -39.40 -19.38
N ALA A 326 9.63 -39.12 -20.59
CA ALA A 326 8.24 -39.33 -21.00
C ALA A 326 8.05 -40.48 -22.02
N SER A 327 6.87 -41.12 -22.03
CA SER A 327 6.18 -41.57 -23.25
C SER A 327 4.78 -42.16 -22.99
N THR A 328 3.80 -41.68 -23.77
CA THR A 328 2.91 -42.44 -24.67
C THR A 328 2.25 -43.79 -24.27
N GLN A 329 0.92 -43.84 -24.47
CA GLN A 329 0.03 -45.03 -24.58
C GLN A 329 -0.16 -45.92 -23.32
N GLY A 330 -1.30 -46.59 -23.13
CA GLY A 330 -2.54 -46.65 -23.94
C GLY A 330 -3.65 -47.47 -23.25
N ASN A 331 -4.70 -47.84 -23.99
CA ASN A 331 -5.85 -48.68 -23.60
C ASN A 331 -6.82 -48.12 -22.52
N ASP A 332 -8.12 -48.45 -22.54
CA ASP A 332 -9.01 -48.78 -23.67
C ASP A 332 -10.49 -48.63 -23.27
N GLN A 333 -11.34 -48.08 -24.14
CA GLN A 333 -12.76 -48.46 -24.29
C GLN A 333 -13.47 -47.69 -25.44
N LYS A 334 -14.35 -48.41 -26.12
CA LYS A 334 -15.04 -48.10 -27.40
C LYS A 334 -16.37 -48.92 -27.40
N PRO A 335 -17.25 -48.87 -28.42
CA PRO A 335 -17.68 -47.79 -29.31
C PRO A 335 -19.23 -47.61 -29.37
N LYS A 336 -19.68 -46.52 -29.99
CA LYS A 336 -20.89 -46.35 -30.85
C LYS A 336 -20.82 -44.89 -31.36
N GLY A 337 -20.82 -44.52 -32.64
CA GLY A 337 -21.32 -45.15 -33.87
C GLY A 337 -22.45 -44.26 -34.43
N GLY A 338 -22.42 -43.68 -35.63
CA GLY A 338 -21.43 -43.71 -36.72
C GLY A 338 -21.87 -42.84 -37.92
N LYS A 339 -21.39 -43.17 -39.13
CA LYS A 339 -21.54 -42.43 -40.43
C LYS A 339 -20.75 -41.12 -40.54
N LYS A 340 -20.42 -40.57 -41.73
CA LYS A 340 -19.79 -41.09 -42.98
C LYS A 340 -19.90 -40.00 -44.06
N GLY A 341 -18.81 -39.35 -44.44
CA GLY A 341 -18.78 -38.37 -45.54
C GLY A 341 -17.34 -38.03 -45.98
N LYS A 342 -17.07 -38.07 -47.29
CA LYS A 342 -15.78 -37.65 -47.90
C LYS A 342 -16.00 -36.34 -48.67
N GLY A 343 -14.99 -35.47 -48.72
CA GLY A 343 -14.94 -34.33 -49.64
C GLY A 343 -13.58 -33.64 -49.58
N LYS A 344 -12.84 -33.61 -50.70
CA LYS A 344 -11.50 -33.00 -50.78
C LYS A 344 -11.22 -32.46 -52.18
N GLN A 345 -11.49 -31.18 -52.41
CA GLN A 345 -10.96 -30.27 -53.44
C GLN A 345 -11.44 -28.85 -53.02
N ARG A 346 -10.63 -27.79 -53.00
CA ARG A 346 -9.74 -27.21 -54.02
C ARG A 346 -10.50 -26.39 -55.07
N VAL A 347 -10.76 -25.13 -54.72
CA VAL A 347 -10.31 -23.98 -55.51
C VAL A 347 -9.26 -23.28 -54.67
#